data_AF-A0A7W0XM08-F1
#
_entry.id   AF-A0A7W0XM08-F1
#
_cell.length_a   1.000
_cell.length_b   1.000
_cell.length_c   1.000
_cell.angle_alpha   90.00
_cell.angle_beta   90.00
_cell.angle_gamma   90.00
#
_symmetry.space_group_name_H-M   'P 1'
#
loop_
_entity.id
_entity.type
_entity.pdbx_description
1 polymer ?
#
loop_
_entity_poly.entity_id
_entity_poly.type
_entity_poly.pdbx_seq_one_letter_code
_entity_poly.pdbx_strand_id
1 'polypeptide(L)'
;FGRNRTNVWDYPGVNTFRRGRLEELALHPTVKPVALVADAIKDGSRRNGIVLDPFCGSGTVLVAAERTGRRARAIEIDPAYVDVAVRRWQAYAGKPATLEPTGQTFEDVEESRASADGSEA
;
A
#
# COMPACT_ATOMS: atom_id res chain seq x y z
N PHE A 1 23.91 -16.56 7.01
CA PHE A 1 22.93 -16.82 5.92
C PHE A 1 22.60 -15.50 5.22
N GLY A 2 23.31 -15.19 4.13
CA GLY A 2 23.02 -14.02 3.29
C GLY A 2 22.01 -14.38 2.20
N ARG A 3 21.23 -13.41 1.72
CA ARG A 3 20.43 -13.60 0.51
C ARG A 3 21.37 -13.46 -0.69
N ASN A 4 21.67 -14.55 -1.37
CA ASN A 4 22.45 -14.50 -2.61
C ASN A 4 21.47 -14.23 -3.77
N ARG A 5 21.43 -12.98 -4.23
CA ARG A 5 20.63 -12.55 -5.39
C ARG A 5 21.54 -11.82 -6.36
N THR A 6 21.34 -12.07 -7.66
CA THR A 6 22.03 -11.36 -8.74
C THR A 6 21.42 -9.96 -8.92
N ASN A 7 21.86 -9.20 -9.92
CA ASN A 7 21.27 -7.92 -10.31
C ASN A 7 20.09 -8.05 -11.31
N VAL A 8 19.69 -9.28 -11.68
CA VAL A 8 18.55 -9.56 -12.56
C VAL A 8 17.51 -10.37 -11.79
N TRP A 9 16.32 -9.82 -11.62
CA TRP A 9 15.28 -10.37 -10.75
C TRP A 9 14.02 -10.67 -11.55
N ASP A 10 13.59 -11.93 -11.57
CA ASP A 10 12.39 -12.37 -12.28
C ASP A 10 11.16 -12.36 -11.38
N TYR A 11 10.25 -11.42 -11.64
CA TYR A 11 8.95 -11.34 -10.97
C TYR A 11 7.83 -11.10 -12.00
N PRO A 12 6.68 -11.80 -11.90
CA PRO A 12 5.55 -11.56 -12.79
C PRO A 12 4.94 -10.19 -12.49
N GLY A 13 4.85 -9.34 -13.51
CA GLY A 13 4.20 -8.04 -13.43
C GLY A 13 2.68 -8.14 -13.54
N VAL A 14 1.98 -7.01 -13.36
CA VAL A 14 0.52 -6.92 -13.50
C VAL A 14 0.04 -7.25 -14.93
N ASN A 15 0.91 -7.20 -15.94
CA ASN A 15 0.57 -7.57 -17.31
C ASN A 15 0.70 -9.07 -17.60
N THR A 16 1.28 -9.85 -16.70
CA THR A 16 1.37 -11.31 -16.84
C THR A 16 0.01 -11.93 -16.55
N PHE A 17 -0.51 -12.77 -17.45
CA PHE A 17 -1.78 -13.46 -17.25
C PHE A 17 -1.71 -14.42 -16.05
N ARG A 18 -2.25 -13.98 -14.92
CA ARG A 18 -2.29 -14.73 -13.66
C ARG A 18 -3.57 -14.42 -12.88
N ARG A 19 -3.94 -15.33 -11.98
CA ARG A 19 -5.03 -15.10 -11.02
C ARG A 19 -4.72 -13.88 -10.15
N GLY A 20 -5.70 -13.00 -9.93
CA GLY A 20 -5.52 -11.75 -9.19
C GLY A 20 -5.16 -10.53 -10.05
N ARG A 21 -4.91 -10.70 -11.36
CA ARG A 21 -4.50 -9.61 -12.25
C ARG A 21 -5.58 -8.53 -12.41
N LEU A 22 -6.83 -8.93 -12.61
CA LEU A 22 -7.91 -7.97 -12.88
C LEU A 22 -8.21 -7.14 -11.64
N GLU A 23 -8.14 -7.78 -10.47
CA GLU A 23 -8.24 -7.12 -9.18
C GLU A 23 -7.10 -6.13 -8.97
N GLU A 24 -5.86 -6.48 -9.32
CA GLU A 24 -4.72 -5.56 -9.27
C GLU A 24 -4.87 -4.37 -10.25
N LEU A 25 -5.34 -4.61 -11.48
CA LEU A 25 -5.58 -3.55 -12.45
C LEU A 25 -6.71 -2.61 -12.04
N ALA A 26 -7.73 -3.12 -11.35
CA ALA A 26 -8.81 -2.31 -10.79
C ALA A 26 -8.31 -1.38 -9.67
N LEU A 27 -7.22 -1.74 -8.97
CA LEU A 27 -6.62 -0.89 -7.94
C LEU A 27 -5.79 0.26 -8.54
N HIS A 28 -4.96 -0.02 -9.56
CA HIS A 28 -4.13 0.99 -10.23
C HIS A 28 -3.58 0.46 -11.57
N PRO A 29 -3.40 1.29 -12.61
CA PRO A 29 -2.89 0.82 -13.90
C PRO A 29 -1.47 0.23 -13.86
N THR A 30 -0.67 0.57 -12.83
CA THR A 30 0.77 0.20 -12.76
C THR A 30 1.20 -0.44 -11.42
N VAL A 31 0.31 -1.24 -10.79
CA VAL A 31 0.62 -1.97 -9.55
C VAL A 31 1.94 -2.74 -9.66
N LYS A 32 2.82 -2.54 -8.68
CA LYS A 32 4.10 -3.25 -8.59
C LYS A 32 3.90 -4.57 -7.83
N PRO A 33 4.62 -5.65 -8.19
CA PRO A 33 4.54 -6.90 -7.43
C PRO A 33 5.03 -6.71 -5.99
N VAL A 34 4.18 -7.02 -5.00
CA VAL A 34 4.53 -6.90 -3.57
C VAL A 34 5.76 -7.72 -3.22
N ALA A 35 5.93 -8.90 -3.82
CA ALA A 35 7.07 -9.78 -3.53
C ALA A 35 8.41 -9.14 -3.92
N LEU A 36 8.47 -8.51 -5.10
CA LEU A 36 9.64 -7.74 -5.56
C LEU A 36 10.01 -6.65 -4.55
N VAL A 37 9.04 -5.84 -4.15
CA VAL A 37 9.25 -4.72 -3.21
C VAL A 37 9.65 -5.24 -1.82
N ALA A 38 9.02 -6.30 -1.33
CA ALA A 38 9.34 -6.90 -0.03
C ALA A 38 10.78 -7.41 0.01
N ASP A 39 11.25 -8.01 -1.09
CA ASP A 39 12.60 -8.52 -1.18
C ASP A 39 13.63 -7.40 -1.33
N ALA A 40 13.30 -6.27 -1.97
CA ALA A 40 14.13 -5.06 -1.97
C ALA A 40 14.22 -4.43 -0.56
N ILE A 41 13.10 -4.28 0.15
CA ILE A 41 13.06 -3.77 1.53
C ILE A 41 13.93 -4.63 2.45
N LYS A 42 13.88 -5.95 2.29
CA LYS A 42 14.67 -6.90 3.09
C LYS A 42 16.18 -6.74 2.94
N ASP A 43 16.65 -6.27 1.79
CA ASP A 43 18.08 -6.07 1.51
C ASP A 43 18.54 -4.65 1.87
N GLY A 44 17.70 -3.65 1.67
CA GLY A 44 18.03 -2.24 1.93
C GLY A 44 17.75 -1.75 3.35
N SER A 45 17.08 -2.53 4.20
CA SER A 45 16.65 -2.06 5.53
C SER A 45 16.71 -3.13 6.62
N ARG A 46 16.80 -2.68 7.87
CA ARG A 46 16.64 -3.52 9.07
C ARG A 46 15.15 -3.64 9.45
N ARG A 47 14.78 -4.69 10.19
CA ARG A 47 13.45 -4.77 10.83
C ARG A 47 13.19 -3.52 11.68
N ASN A 48 11.93 -3.10 11.76
CA ASN A 48 11.47 -1.88 12.43
C ASN A 48 12.01 -0.56 11.83
N GLY A 49 12.82 -0.64 10.77
CA GLY A 49 13.25 0.51 9.98
C GLY A 49 12.08 1.19 9.26
N ILE A 50 12.32 2.44 8.85
CA ILE A 50 11.36 3.25 8.11
C ILE A 50 11.63 3.11 6.61
N VAL A 51 10.59 2.89 5.83
CA VAL A 51 10.61 2.92 4.35
C VAL A 51 9.74 4.09 3.91
N LEU A 52 10.34 5.06 3.21
CA LEU A 52 9.62 6.19 2.62
C LEU A 52 9.24 5.86 1.18
N ASP A 53 7.98 6.08 0.83
CA ASP A 53 7.46 6.01 -0.53
C ASP A 53 6.75 7.33 -0.88
N PRO A 54 7.39 8.25 -1.61
CA PRO A 54 6.76 9.52 -1.98
C PRO A 54 5.73 9.39 -3.10
N PHE A 55 5.55 8.21 -3.69
CA PHE A 55 4.65 7.93 -4.82
C PHE A 55 3.88 6.63 -4.58
N CYS A 56 3.07 6.62 -3.52
CA CYS A 56 2.42 5.42 -2.97
C CYS A 56 1.61 4.64 -4.02
N GLY A 57 0.91 5.34 -4.91
CA GLY A 57 -0.08 4.77 -5.82
C GLY A 57 -1.02 3.83 -5.08
N SER A 58 -1.10 2.58 -5.56
CA SER A 58 -1.90 1.51 -4.93
C SER A 58 -1.40 0.98 -3.56
N GLY A 59 -0.43 1.61 -2.91
CA GLY A 59 0.04 1.17 -1.58
C GLY A 59 0.90 -0.10 -1.57
N THR A 60 1.63 -0.39 -2.66
CA THR A 60 2.47 -1.59 -2.72
C THR A 60 3.54 -1.61 -1.62
N VAL A 61 4.17 -0.46 -1.35
CA VAL A 61 5.17 -0.33 -0.28
C VAL A 61 4.55 -0.49 1.11
N LEU A 62 3.33 0.00 1.34
CA LEU A 62 2.62 -0.19 2.61
C LEU A 62 2.48 -1.69 2.94
N VAL A 63 1.98 -2.46 1.99
CA VAL A 63 1.80 -3.92 2.12
C VAL A 63 3.14 -4.63 2.28
N ALA A 64 4.14 -4.28 1.47
CA ALA A 64 5.46 -4.89 1.52
C ALA A 64 6.20 -4.60 2.84
N ALA A 65 6.07 -3.39 3.38
CA ALA A 65 6.64 -3.01 4.66
C ALA A 65 5.98 -3.76 5.82
N GLU A 66 4.64 -3.82 5.87
CA GLU A 66 3.89 -4.58 6.88
C GLU A 66 4.32 -6.06 6.84
N ARG A 67 4.33 -6.68 5.64
CA ARG A 67 4.75 -8.08 5.43
C ARG A 67 6.15 -8.38 5.95
N THR A 68 7.04 -7.39 5.90
CA THR A 68 8.45 -7.55 6.26
C THR A 68 8.77 -7.03 7.66
N GLY A 69 7.80 -6.50 8.41
CA GLY A 69 8.02 -5.92 9.73
C GLY A 69 8.84 -4.64 9.68
N ARG A 70 8.54 -3.76 8.71
CA ARG A 70 9.03 -2.37 8.61
C ARG A 70 7.87 -1.42 8.79
N ARG A 71 8.17 -0.16 9.09
CA ARG A 71 7.19 0.92 9.10
C ARG A 71 7.27 1.68 7.78
N ALA A 72 6.16 1.79 7.06
CA ALA A 72 6.11 2.63 5.88
C ALA A 72 5.68 4.07 6.24
N ARG A 73 6.18 5.03 5.47
CA ARG A 73 5.69 6.40 5.36
C ARG A 73 5.43 6.63 3.89
N ALA A 74 4.18 6.91 3.53
CA ALA A 74 3.77 6.99 2.14
C ALA A 74 3.07 8.32 1.86
N ILE A 75 3.28 8.85 0.66
CA ILE A 75 2.65 10.07 0.16
C ILE A 75 2.01 9.75 -1.19
N GLU A 76 0.81 10.25 -1.40
CA GLU A 76 0.08 10.17 -2.66
C GLU A 76 -0.66 11.49 -2.86
N ILE A 77 -0.65 11.96 -4.10
CA ILE A 77 -1.27 13.25 -4.47
C ILE A 77 -2.73 13.06 -4.85
N ASP A 78 -3.07 11.92 -5.46
CA ASP A 78 -4.43 11.62 -5.88
C ASP A 78 -5.24 11.04 -4.70
N PRO A 79 -6.27 11.75 -4.21
CA PRO A 79 -7.10 11.26 -3.10
C PRO A 79 -7.73 9.89 -3.37
N ALA A 80 -8.09 9.59 -4.63
CA ALA A 80 -8.67 8.29 -4.97
C ALA A 80 -7.66 7.14 -4.80
N TYR A 81 -6.37 7.40 -5.04
CA TYR A 81 -5.33 6.40 -4.80
C TYR A 81 -4.91 6.30 -3.33
N VAL A 82 -5.02 7.38 -2.55
CA VAL A 82 -4.92 7.31 -1.09
C VAL A 82 -5.96 6.31 -0.55
N ASP A 83 -7.19 6.46 -1.00
CA ASP A 83 -8.34 5.62 -0.69
C ASP A 83 -8.12 4.15 -1.04
N VAL A 84 -7.59 3.87 -2.24
CA VAL A 84 -7.22 2.52 -2.67
C VAL A 84 -6.11 1.94 -1.78
N ALA A 85 -5.06 2.71 -1.50
CA ALA A 85 -3.92 2.28 -0.71
C ALA A 85 -4.31 1.93 0.72
N VAL A 86 -5.16 2.75 1.35
CA VAL A 86 -5.67 2.53 2.71
C VAL A 86 -6.50 1.25 2.76
N ARG A 87 -7.51 1.10 1.91
CA ARG A 87 -8.36 -0.11 1.88
C ARG A 87 -7.55 -1.36 1.59
N ARG A 88 -6.59 -1.30 0.66
CA ARG A 88 -5.70 -2.42 0.35
C ARG A 88 -4.83 -2.82 1.55
N TRP A 89 -4.29 -1.84 2.29
CA TRP A 89 -3.52 -2.11 3.50
C TRP A 89 -4.40 -2.68 4.61
N GLN A 90 -5.59 -2.15 4.85
CA GLN A 90 -6.53 -2.68 5.86
C GLN A 90 -6.90 -4.14 5.57
N ALA A 91 -7.22 -4.47 4.31
CA ALA A 91 -7.51 -5.83 3.89
C ALA A 91 -6.33 -6.79 4.09
N TYR A 92 -5.09 -6.31 3.93
CA TYR A 92 -3.89 -7.10 4.16
C TYR A 92 -3.56 -7.26 5.66
N ALA A 93 -3.62 -6.16 6.42
CA ALA A 93 -3.19 -6.09 7.81
C ALA A 93 -4.26 -6.60 8.80
N GLY A 94 -5.53 -6.65 8.37
CA GLY A 94 -6.67 -6.98 9.24
C GLY A 94 -6.89 -5.97 10.35
N LYS A 95 -6.51 -4.70 10.12
CA LYS A 95 -6.56 -3.61 11.11
C LYS A 95 -7.25 -2.39 10.50
N PRO A 96 -8.01 -1.61 11.29
CA PRO A 96 -8.53 -0.34 10.83
C PRO A 96 -7.39 0.67 10.66
N ALA A 97 -7.45 1.47 9.58
CA ALA A 97 -6.60 2.64 9.46
C ALA A 97 -7.20 3.77 10.30
N THR A 98 -6.35 4.59 10.93
CA THR A 98 -6.79 5.67 11.81
C THR A 98 -6.16 7.00 11.42
N LEU A 99 -6.92 8.08 11.51
CA LEU A 99 -6.43 9.45 11.33
C LEU A 99 -5.68 9.92 12.59
N GLU A 100 -4.39 10.20 12.49
CA GLU A 100 -3.50 10.42 13.66
C GLU A 100 -3.93 11.53 14.63
N PRO A 101 -4.47 12.69 14.17
CA PRO A 101 -4.94 13.73 15.08
C PRO A 101 -6.21 13.39 15.87
N THR A 102 -7.10 12.54 15.33
CA THR A 102 -8.44 12.31 15.90
C THR A 102 -8.66 10.88 16.40
N GLY A 103 -7.84 9.93 15.95
CA GLY A 103 -8.02 8.51 16.20
C GLY A 103 -9.20 7.87 15.46
N GLN A 104 -9.97 8.64 14.69
CA GLN A 104 -11.11 8.14 13.91
C GLN A 104 -10.65 7.10 12.89
N THR A 105 -11.45 6.06 12.70
CA THR A 105 -11.18 5.05 11.66
C THR A 105 -11.38 5.65 10.27
N PHE A 106 -10.84 4.97 9.25
CA PHE A 106 -11.03 5.40 7.86
C PHE A 106 -12.52 5.45 7.50
N GLU A 107 -13.29 4.48 7.99
CA GLU A 107 -14.74 4.40 7.82
C GLU A 107 -15.48 5.56 8.51
N ASP A 108 -15.10 5.92 9.74
CA ASP A 108 -15.69 7.08 10.45
C ASP A 108 -15.45 8.39 9.69
N VAL A 109 -14.25 8.56 9.12
CA VAL A 109 -13.88 9.75 8.35
C VAL A 109 -14.64 9.80 7.02
N GLU A 110 -14.81 8.66 6.36
CA GLU A 110 -15.60 8.53 5.13
C GLU A 110 -17.06 8.94 5.37
N GLU A 111 -17.70 8.40 6.41
CA GLU A 111 -19.08 8.74 6.78
C GLU A 111 -19.24 10.22 7.16
N SER A 112 -18.31 10.76 7.95
CA SER A 112 -18.32 12.17 8.34
C SER A 112 -18.20 13.12 7.16
N ARG A 113 -17.39 12.78 6.15
CA ARG A 113 -17.20 13.63 4.95
C ARG A 113 -18.37 13.51 3.99
N ALA A 114 -18.90 12.30 3.80
CA ALA A 114 -20.10 12.08 2.98
C ALA A 114 -21.32 12.83 3.53
N SER A 115 -21.46 12.90 4.86
CA SER A 115 -22.54 13.63 5.53
C SER A 115 -22.39 15.15 5.43
N ALA A 116 -21.16 15.68 5.37
CA ALA A 116 -20.89 17.11 5.22
C ALA A 116 -21.24 17.61 3.80
N ASP A 117 -20.87 16.84 2.78
CA ASP A 117 -21.16 17.15 1.37
C ASP A 117 -22.68 17.13 1.05
N GLY A 118 -23.49 16.46 1.86
CA GLY A 118 -24.95 16.41 1.71
C GLY A 118 -25.71 17.58 2.34
N SER A 119 -25.02 18.52 3.01
CA SER A 119 -25.66 19.62 3.75
C SER A 119 -25.70 20.97 3.01
N GLU A 120 -25.20 21.03 1.77
CA GLU A 120 -25.20 22.21 0.89
C GLU A 120 -26.21 22.12 -0.29
N ALA A 121 -27.29 21.33 -0.16
CA ALA A 121 -28.36 21.23 -1.16
C ALA A 121 -29.68 21.88 -0.71
#